data_AF-A0A2A5IVB6-F1
#
_entry.id   AF-A0A2A5IVB6-F1
#
_cell.length_a   1.000
_cell.length_b   1.000
_cell.length_c   1.000
_cell.angle_alpha   90.00
_cell.angle_beta   90.00
_cell.angle_gamma   90.00
#
_symmetry.space_group_name_H-M   'P 1'
#
loop_
_entity.id
_entity.type
_entity.pdbx_description
1 polymer ?
#
loop_
_entity_poly.entity_id
_entity_poly.type
_entity_poly.pdbx_seq_one_letter_code
_entity_poly.pdbx_strand_id
1 'polypeptide(L)' 'MGKSKEKKKRAHIQRQHIRNPELSRGSMSHFSTHERKTKTKQEALQHMMKKHKGRNAYDQYQEDHKHFYFAFL' A
#
# COMPACT_ATOMS: atom_id res chain seq x y z
N MET A 1 22.77 -0.51 -11.28
CA MET A 1 21.42 -0.73 -11.84
C MET A 1 21.43 -0.57 -13.36
N GLY A 2 21.32 -1.66 -14.11
CA GLY A 2 21.39 -1.64 -15.57
C GLY A 2 20.03 -1.63 -16.25
N LYS A 3 19.92 -0.96 -17.42
CA LYS A 3 18.76 -1.11 -18.30
C LYS A 3 18.69 -2.55 -18.81
N SER A 4 17.48 -3.13 -18.91
CA SER A 4 17.27 -4.45 -19.51
C SER A 4 17.75 -4.49 -20.96
N LYS A 5 18.07 -5.69 -21.49
CA LYS A 5 18.53 -5.87 -22.87
C LYS A 5 17.47 -5.36 -23.86
N GLU A 6 16.20 -5.59 -23.58
CA GLU A 6 15.04 -5.20 -24.37
C GLU A 6 14.88 -3.68 -24.38
N LYS A 7 15.08 -3.01 -23.23
CA LYS A 7 15.03 -1.54 -23.14
C LYS A 7 16.16 -0.91 -23.96
N LYS A 8 17.36 -1.50 -23.96
CA LYS A 8 18.49 -1.05 -24.81
C LYS A 8 18.18 -1.22 -26.29
N LYS A 9 17.62 -2.36 -26.71
CA LYS A 9 17.18 -2.61 -28.10
C LYS A 9 16.12 -1.61 -28.56
N ARG A 10 15.08 -1.36 -27.76
CA ARG A 10 14.03 -0.38 -28.08
C ARG A 10 14.58 1.05 -28.23
N ALA A 11 15.48 1.46 -27.33
CA ALA A 11 16.14 2.76 -27.41
C ALA A 11 17.04 2.89 -28.66
N HIS A 12 17.67 1.79 -29.11
CA HIS A 12 18.41 1.80 -30.37
C HIS A 12 17.48 2.01 -31.57
N ILE A 13 16.36 1.28 -31.65
CA ILE A 13 15.37 1.43 -32.74
C ILE A 13 14.80 2.86 -32.78
N GLN A 14 14.51 3.45 -31.62
CA GLN A 14 14.05 4.85 -31.53
C GLN A 14 15.08 5.85 -32.06
N ARG A 15 16.38 5.64 -31.77
CA ARG A 15 17.47 6.49 -32.29
C ARG A 15 17.63 6.40 -33.81
N GLN A 16 17.29 5.26 -34.40
CA GLN A 16 17.30 5.08 -35.86
C GLN A 16 16.02 5.61 -36.53
N HIS A 17 15.12 6.27 -35.79
CA HIS A 17 13.87 6.88 -36.28
C HIS A 17 12.92 5.90 -36.99
N ILE A 18 13.06 4.58 -36.77
CA ILE A 18 12.28 3.55 -37.47
C ILE A 18 10.83 3.53 -36.97
N ARG A 19 10.64 3.33 -35.65
CA ARG A 19 9.31 3.22 -35.02
C ARG A 19 9.42 3.38 -33.51
N ASN A 20 8.39 3.93 -32.87
CA ASN A 20 8.24 3.87 -31.41
C ASN A 20 7.40 2.65 -31.00
N PRO A 21 7.99 1.61 -30.37
CA PRO A 21 7.27 0.39 -29.99
C PRO A 21 6.23 0.59 -28.89
N GLU A 22 6.31 1.67 -28.11
CA GLU A 22 5.35 1.92 -27.02
C GLU A 22 3.98 2.36 -27.55
N LEU A 23 3.94 3.03 -28.71
CA LEU A 23 2.68 3.48 -29.32
C LEU A 23 1.79 2.31 -29.76
N SER A 24 2.39 1.18 -30.15
CA SER A 24 1.66 -0.02 -30.58
C SER A 24 1.25 -0.95 -29.43
N ARG A 25 1.66 -0.66 -28.19
CA ARG A 25 1.52 -1.61 -27.07
C ARG A 25 0.11 -1.69 -26.48
N GLY A 26 -0.82 -0.92 -27.01
CA GLY A 26 -2.18 -0.79 -26.49
C GLY A 26 -2.25 0.26 -25.37
N SER A 27 -3.42 0.90 -25.25
CA SER A 27 -3.67 1.86 -24.18
C SER A 27 -3.93 1.12 -22.87
N MET A 28 -3.20 1.49 -21.82
CA MET A 28 -3.49 0.99 -20.47
C MET A 28 -4.58 1.85 -19.84
N SER A 29 -5.50 1.22 -19.10
CA SER A 29 -6.48 1.95 -18.31
C SER A 29 -5.81 2.88 -17.30
N HIS A 30 -6.41 4.05 -17.05
CA HIS A 30 -5.95 4.98 -16.01
C HIS A 30 -6.21 4.46 -14.60
N PHE A 31 -7.12 3.50 -14.42
CA PHE A 31 -7.41 2.89 -13.12
C PHE A 31 -6.75 1.52 -13.00
N SER A 32 -6.51 1.09 -11.75
CA SER A 32 -5.93 -0.22 -11.46
C SER A 32 -6.89 -1.35 -11.83
N THR A 33 -6.44 -2.25 -12.70
CA THR A 33 -7.18 -3.45 -13.15
C THR A 33 -6.94 -4.67 -12.26
N HIS A 34 -6.19 -4.54 -11.16
CA HIS A 34 -6.00 -5.63 -10.22
C HIS A 34 -7.33 -6.13 -9.63
N GLU A 35 -7.37 -7.42 -9.28
CA GLU A 35 -8.48 -7.98 -8.53
C GLU A 35 -8.54 -7.36 -7.13
N ARG A 36 -9.70 -6.83 -6.75
CA ARG A 36 -9.94 -6.29 -5.41
C ARG A 36 -10.52 -7.38 -4.53
N LYS A 37 -9.84 -7.66 -3.42
CA LYS A 37 -10.31 -8.61 -2.40
C LYS A 37 -10.88 -7.86 -1.21
N THR A 38 -11.95 -8.40 -0.62
CA THR A 38 -12.46 -7.92 0.67
C THR A 38 -11.53 -8.37 1.78
N LYS A 39 -11.58 -7.65 2.92
CA LYS A 39 -10.72 -7.95 4.06
C LYS A 39 -11.04 -9.31 4.65
N THR A 40 -10.02 -10.04 5.09
CA THR A 40 -10.20 -11.26 5.88
C THR A 40 -10.74 -10.94 7.27
N LYS A 41 -11.29 -11.95 7.98
CA LYS A 41 -11.76 -11.77 9.37
C LYS A 41 -10.67 -11.19 10.27
N GLN A 42 -9.43 -11.66 10.13
CA GLN A 42 -8.28 -11.18 10.91
C GLN A 42 -7.98 -9.70 10.61
N GLU A 43 -7.94 -9.33 9.33
CA GLU A 43 -7.71 -7.94 8.91
C GLU A 43 -8.83 -7.01 9.36
N ALA A 44 -10.08 -7.48 9.35
CA ALA A 44 -11.23 -6.74 9.83
C ALA A 44 -11.12 -6.45 11.34
N LEU A 45 -10.79 -7.47 12.15
CA LEU A 45 -10.58 -7.31 13.59
C LEU A 45 -9.43 -6.35 13.89
N GLN A 46 -8.27 -6.51 13.22
CA GLN A 46 -7.14 -5.60 13.38
C GLN A 46 -7.50 -4.17 12.99
N HIS A 47 -8.26 -3.99 11.92
CA HIS A 47 -8.72 -2.67 11.49
C HIS A 47 -9.67 -2.04 12.51
N MET A 48 -10.58 -2.81 13.10
CA MET A 48 -11.45 -2.32 14.18
C MET A 48 -10.64 -1.84 15.38
N MET A 49 -9.69 -2.66 15.84
CA MET A 49 -8.81 -2.31 16.97
C MET A 49 -7.95 -1.07 16.68
N LYS A 50 -7.53 -0.85 15.42
CA LYS A 50 -6.64 0.26 15.04
C LYS A 50 -7.39 1.56 14.70
N LYS A 51 -8.53 1.48 14.04
CA LYS A 51 -9.27 2.67 13.55
C LYS A 51 -9.86 3.51 14.69
N HIS A 52 -10.26 2.87 15.79
CA HIS A 52 -10.95 3.52 16.91
C HIS A 52 -10.16 3.44 18.22
N LYS A 53 -8.83 3.41 18.15
CA LYS A 53 -7.97 3.47 19.35
C LYS A 53 -8.31 4.71 20.18
N GLY A 54 -8.47 4.52 21.49
CA GLY A 54 -8.78 5.60 22.45
C GLY A 54 -10.23 6.10 22.44
N ARG A 55 -11.11 5.55 21.58
CA ARG A 55 -12.56 5.81 21.66
C ARG A 55 -13.31 4.76 22.48
N ASN A 56 -12.66 3.65 22.78
CA ASN A 56 -13.20 2.65 23.67
C ASN A 56 -13.00 3.14 25.12
N ALA A 57 -14.11 3.42 25.81
CA ALA A 57 -14.09 3.88 27.20
C ALA A 57 -13.38 2.88 28.13
N TYR A 58 -13.43 1.58 27.82
CA TYR A 58 -12.71 0.55 28.56
C TYR A 58 -11.18 0.62 28.42
N ASP A 59 -10.68 1.06 27.25
CA ASP A 59 -9.23 1.18 27.04
C ASP A 59 -8.68 2.42 27.77
N GLN A 60 -9.45 3.51 27.83
CA GLN A 60 -9.11 4.71 28.62
C GLN A 60 -9.04 4.41 30.12
N TYR A 61 -10.04 3.69 30.64
CA TYR A 61 -10.08 3.28 32.04
C TYR A 61 -8.82 2.49 32.44
N GLN A 62 -8.36 1.55 31.60
CA GLN A 62 -7.13 0.80 31.90
C GLN A 62 -5.85 1.65 31.88
N GLU A 63 -5.75 2.70 31.08
CA GLU A 63 -4.57 3.59 31.07
C GLU A 63 -4.51 4.44 32.35
N ASP A 64 -5.63 5.02 32.78
CA ASP A 64 -5.70 5.87 33.98
C ASP A 64 -5.37 5.08 35.26
N HIS A 65 -5.81 3.82 35.37
CA HIS A 65 -5.52 2.99 36.54
C HIS A 65 -4.08 2.45 36.60
N LYS A 66 -3.31 2.46 35.50
CA LYS A 66 -1.89 2.13 35.55
C LYS A 66 -1.11 3.17 36.36
N HIS A 67 -1.54 4.43 36.35
CA HIS A 67 -0.87 5.52 37.06
C HIS A 67 -1.24 5.59 38.55
N PHE A 68 -2.38 5.03 38.95
CA PHE A 68 -2.81 5.04 40.35
C PHE A 68 -1.94 4.18 41.28
N TYR A 69 -1.36 3.08 40.79
CA TYR A 69 -0.54 2.18 41.61
C TYR A 69 0.93 2.64 41.77
N PHE A 70 1.41 3.60 40.97
CA PHE A 70 2.77 4.14 41.08
C PHE A 70 2.88 5.38 41.99
N ALA A 71 1.75 5.98 42.41
CA ALA A 71 1.75 7.18 43.24
C ALA A 71 1.82 6.91 44.76
N PHE A 72 1.83 5.63 45.17
CA PHE A 72 1.81 5.20 46.57
C PHE A 72 2.97 4.25 46.95
N LEU A 73 4.06 4.27 46.18
CA LEU A 73 5.32 3.56 46.46
C LEU A 73 6.48 4.53 46.38
#